data_AF-A0A5C6CRH9-F1
#
_entry.id   AF-A0A5C6CRH9-F1
#
_cell.length_a   1.000
_cell.length_b   1.000
_cell.length_c   1.000
_cell.angle_alpha   90.00
_cell.angle_beta   90.00
_cell.angle_gamma   90.00
#
_symmetry.space_group_name_H-M   'P 1'
#
loop_
_entity.id
_entity.type
_entity.pdbx_description
1 polymer ?
#
loop_
_entity_poly.entity_id
_entity_poly.type
_entity_poly.pdbx_seq_one_letter_code
_entity_poly.pdbx_strand_id
1 'polypeptide(L)'
;MRCQVLIIAKYPQERVRERWRANRICFDATSSLVAGGCSYGVAAYLLRHEQPRLKFAAVALMGVTAMQWVEAVLWLDGPLPHGTINQLITVGLIPLALLAQAWGPLFGSTFVVPLRQRRLPFFLLLVAGLLMVVTARIIYHPTHTLVTPQGHLNWWSPQNPPVFLSWAFGLWAVVIGTPFLLWWRPFWQSLLIVSWGWFWATVSFLLTDSGASYWCFFVSFYAVFVFIYAVMDTKLSEQHPLP
;
A
#
# COMPACT_ATOMS: atom_id res chain seq x y z
N MET A 1 13.51 -40.54 31.89
CA MET A 1 13.72 -39.10 31.67
C MET A 1 12.39 -38.49 31.26
N ARG A 2 11.96 -37.46 31.98
CA ARG A 2 10.56 -36.99 32.06
C ARG A 2 10.22 -35.98 30.96
N CYS A 3 8.97 -36.06 30.51
CA CYS A 3 8.24 -35.11 29.70
C CYS A 3 8.51 -33.65 30.09
N GLN A 4 8.94 -32.83 29.12
CA GLN A 4 8.76 -31.39 29.19
C GLN A 4 7.33 -31.07 28.76
N VAL A 5 6.49 -30.87 29.76
CA VAL A 5 5.11 -30.40 29.64
C VAL A 5 5.14 -28.94 29.18
N LEU A 6 4.79 -28.77 27.91
CA LEU A 6 3.94 -27.72 27.35
C LEU A 6 3.40 -26.70 28.37
N ILE A 7 4.11 -25.58 28.57
CA ILE A 7 3.52 -24.35 29.13
C ILE A 7 3.11 -23.48 27.95
N ILE A 8 1.97 -23.82 27.32
CA ILE A 8 1.20 -22.82 26.58
C ILE A 8 0.52 -21.98 27.65
N ALA A 9 1.20 -20.91 28.05
CA ALA A 9 0.61 -19.88 28.89
C ALA A 9 -0.63 -19.36 28.17
N LYS A 10 -1.79 -19.69 28.73
CA LYS A 10 -3.10 -19.10 28.42
C LYS A 10 -3.01 -17.62 28.80
N TYR A 11 -2.37 -16.82 27.94
CA TYR A 11 -2.38 -15.37 28.08
C TYR A 11 -3.84 -14.94 28.14
N PRO A 12 -4.25 -14.17 29.17
CA PRO A 12 -5.64 -13.77 29.30
C PRO A 12 -6.01 -12.93 28.09
N GLN A 13 -6.77 -13.55 27.19
CA GLN A 13 -7.27 -13.01 25.93
C GLN A 13 -7.87 -11.60 26.08
N GLU A 14 -8.38 -11.26 27.26
CA GLU A 14 -8.96 -9.96 27.59
C GLU A 14 -7.92 -8.84 27.78
N ARG A 15 -6.82 -9.09 28.50
CA ARG A 15 -5.72 -8.12 28.66
C ARG A 15 -4.95 -7.89 27.37
N VAL A 16 -4.88 -8.95 26.55
CA VAL A 16 -4.46 -8.87 25.15
C VAL A 16 -5.44 -7.92 24.46
N ARG A 17 -6.75 -8.21 24.43
CA ARG A 17 -7.83 -7.41 23.80
C ARG A 17 -7.82 -5.91 24.14
N GLU A 18 -7.58 -5.52 25.38
CA GLU A 18 -7.49 -4.11 25.80
C GLU A 18 -6.25 -3.40 25.25
N ARG A 19 -5.10 -4.09 25.18
CA ARG A 19 -3.87 -3.53 24.59
C ARG A 19 -4.01 -3.25 23.09
N TRP A 20 -4.77 -4.06 22.34
CA TRP A 20 -5.07 -3.79 20.92
C TRP A 20 -5.89 -2.54 20.70
N ARG A 21 -6.69 -2.09 21.69
CA ARG A 21 -7.58 -0.93 21.48
C ARG A 21 -6.82 0.40 21.38
N ALA A 22 -5.62 0.47 21.95
CA ALA A 22 -4.85 1.71 22.07
C ALA A 22 -4.04 2.08 20.81
N ASN A 23 -3.71 1.11 19.94
CA ASN A 23 -2.93 1.31 18.70
C ASN A 23 -3.72 0.88 17.44
N ARG A 24 -4.96 1.37 17.28
CA ARG A 24 -5.84 0.98 16.16
C ARG A 24 -5.70 1.79 14.89
N ILE A 25 -4.97 2.89 14.91
CA ILE A 25 -4.88 3.75 13.74
C ILE A 25 -4.19 2.94 12.64
N CYS A 26 -4.98 2.60 11.60
CA CYS A 26 -4.61 1.82 10.41
C CYS A 26 -4.60 0.30 10.53
N PHE A 27 -4.88 -0.24 11.71
CA PHE A 27 -4.79 -1.67 11.97
C PHE A 27 -6.16 -2.22 12.37
N ASP A 28 -7.19 -1.80 11.66
CA ASP A 28 -8.53 -2.35 11.75
C ASP A 28 -9.31 -2.21 10.43
N ALA A 29 -10.41 -2.96 10.33
CA ALA A 29 -11.27 -2.94 9.15
C ALA A 29 -11.81 -1.53 8.85
N THR A 30 -12.17 -0.76 9.88
CA THR A 30 -12.80 0.55 9.71
C THR A 30 -11.85 1.55 9.08
N SER A 31 -10.63 1.66 9.59
CA SER A 31 -9.60 2.54 9.05
C SER A 31 -9.21 2.13 7.63
N SER A 32 -9.07 0.84 7.35
CA SER A 32 -8.79 0.35 5.99
C SER A 32 -9.94 0.64 5.02
N LEU A 33 -11.19 0.43 5.42
CA LEU A 33 -12.37 0.74 4.60
C LEU A 33 -12.54 2.24 4.35
N VAL A 34 -12.35 3.07 5.37
CA VAL A 34 -12.47 4.53 5.24
C VAL A 34 -11.35 5.07 4.34
N ALA A 35 -10.09 4.72 4.63
CA ALA A 35 -8.96 5.17 3.83
C ALA A 35 -9.06 4.66 2.39
N GLY A 36 -9.40 3.38 2.20
CA GLY A 36 -9.59 2.76 0.88
C GLY A 36 -10.76 3.34 0.10
N GLY A 37 -11.93 3.44 0.72
CA GLY A 37 -13.15 3.98 0.12
C GLY A 37 -13.02 5.45 -0.26
N CYS A 38 -12.52 6.30 0.64
CA CYS A 38 -12.29 7.71 0.34
C CYS A 38 -11.28 7.89 -0.79
N SER A 39 -10.18 7.13 -0.78
CA SER A 39 -9.14 7.22 -1.82
C SER A 39 -9.65 6.77 -3.19
N TYR A 40 -10.44 5.69 -3.27
CA TYR A 40 -11.12 5.29 -4.51
C TYR A 40 -12.18 6.30 -4.96
N GLY A 41 -12.92 6.90 -4.03
CA GLY A 41 -13.86 7.98 -4.33
C GLY A 41 -13.16 9.18 -4.96
N VAL A 42 -12.02 9.60 -4.40
CA VAL A 42 -11.17 10.65 -4.99
C VAL A 42 -10.66 10.22 -6.37
N ALA A 43 -10.13 9.01 -6.52
CA ALA A 43 -9.67 8.53 -7.83
C ALA A 43 -10.78 8.53 -8.89
N ALA A 44 -11.99 8.08 -8.53
CA ALA A 44 -13.15 8.10 -9.43
C ALA A 44 -13.55 9.53 -9.80
N TYR A 45 -13.47 10.48 -8.87
CA TYR A 45 -13.67 11.90 -9.15
C TYR A 45 -12.60 12.43 -10.13
N LEU A 46 -11.32 12.13 -9.90
CA LEU A 46 -10.21 12.57 -10.75
C LEU A 46 -10.26 12.00 -12.18
N LEU A 47 -10.70 10.75 -12.35
CA LEU A 47 -10.84 10.13 -13.68
C LEU A 47 -11.84 10.86 -14.59
N ARG A 48 -12.80 11.60 -14.02
CA ARG A 48 -13.78 12.38 -14.79
C ARG A 48 -13.21 13.66 -15.38
N HIS A 49 -12.02 14.08 -14.95
CA HIS A 49 -11.35 15.26 -15.50
C HIS A 49 -10.58 14.89 -16.76
N GLU A 50 -10.55 15.78 -17.76
CA GLU A 50 -9.83 15.54 -19.01
C GLU A 50 -8.32 15.66 -18.89
N GLN A 51 -7.85 16.34 -17.85
CA GLN A 51 -6.44 16.61 -17.66
C GLN A 51 -5.64 15.32 -17.45
N PRO A 52 -4.61 15.05 -18.29
CA PRO A 52 -3.87 13.80 -18.23
C PRO A 52 -3.16 13.56 -16.89
N ARG A 53 -2.76 14.62 -16.18
CA ARG A 53 -2.15 14.52 -14.85
C ARG A 53 -3.13 14.03 -13.80
N LEU A 54 -4.38 14.45 -13.85
CA LEU A 54 -5.42 13.98 -12.93
C LEU A 54 -5.75 12.51 -13.20
N LYS A 55 -5.80 12.09 -14.47
CA LYS A 55 -5.92 10.68 -14.84
C LYS A 55 -4.73 9.84 -14.38
N PHE A 56 -3.50 10.36 -14.47
CA PHE A 56 -2.31 9.73 -13.88
C PHE A 56 -2.49 9.57 -12.37
N ALA A 57 -2.76 10.66 -11.64
CA ALA A 57 -2.97 10.62 -10.20
C ALA A 57 -4.05 9.62 -9.79
N ALA A 58 -5.16 9.55 -10.53
CA ALA A 58 -6.25 8.64 -10.24
C ALA A 58 -5.84 7.17 -10.35
N VAL A 59 -5.23 6.76 -11.46
CA VAL A 59 -4.80 5.37 -11.66
C VAL A 59 -3.68 5.00 -10.69
N ALA A 60 -2.78 5.93 -10.40
CA ALA A 60 -1.76 5.75 -9.39
C ALA A 60 -2.37 5.54 -8.00
N LEU A 61 -3.33 6.39 -7.60
CA LEU A 61 -4.05 6.31 -6.34
C LEU A 61 -4.83 4.99 -6.22
N MET A 62 -5.50 4.54 -7.28
CA MET A 62 -6.18 3.24 -7.31
C MET A 62 -5.21 2.10 -7.06
N GLY A 63 -4.09 2.08 -7.79
CA GLY A 63 -3.08 1.02 -7.65
C GLY A 63 -2.49 0.96 -6.24
N VAL A 64 -2.06 2.10 -5.69
CA VAL A 64 -1.50 2.11 -4.33
C VAL A 64 -2.55 1.78 -3.26
N THR A 65 -3.81 2.15 -3.48
CA THR A 65 -4.89 1.92 -2.51
C THR A 65 -5.36 0.46 -2.46
N ALA A 66 -5.05 -0.36 -3.47
CA ALA A 66 -5.50 -1.75 -3.54
C ALA A 66 -5.21 -2.56 -2.27
N MET A 67 -4.08 -2.30 -1.60
CA MET A 67 -3.74 -2.99 -0.35
C MET A 67 -4.67 -2.63 0.81
N GLN A 68 -5.23 -1.42 0.87
CA GLN A 68 -6.19 -1.08 1.93
C GLN A 68 -7.48 -1.89 1.82
N TRP A 69 -7.91 -2.21 0.61
CA TRP A 69 -9.04 -3.12 0.43
C TRP A 69 -8.70 -4.55 0.87
N VAL A 70 -7.49 -5.00 0.57
CA VAL A 70 -7.03 -6.33 1.02
C VAL A 70 -6.94 -6.40 2.54
N GLU A 71 -6.35 -5.39 3.19
CA GLU A 71 -6.31 -5.26 4.65
C GLU A 71 -7.71 -5.23 5.25
N ALA A 72 -8.64 -4.45 4.69
CA ALA A 72 -10.02 -4.39 5.16
C ALA A 72 -10.69 -5.77 5.17
N VAL A 73 -10.55 -6.55 4.10
CA VAL A 73 -11.14 -7.90 4.03
C VAL A 73 -10.48 -8.84 5.04
N LEU A 74 -9.15 -8.78 5.20
CA LEU A 74 -8.43 -9.57 6.22
C LEU A 74 -8.90 -9.24 7.64
N TRP A 75 -9.16 -7.96 7.91
CA TRP A 75 -9.67 -7.53 9.22
C TRP A 75 -11.13 -7.93 9.46
N LEU A 76 -11.96 -7.97 8.41
CA LEU A 76 -13.37 -8.37 8.50
C LEU A 76 -13.55 -9.89 8.68
N ASP A 77 -12.74 -10.71 8.01
CA ASP A 77 -12.74 -12.17 8.17
C ASP A 77 -12.26 -12.59 9.57
N GLY A 78 -11.52 -11.70 10.23
CA GLY A 78 -10.77 -11.98 11.44
C GLY A 78 -9.46 -12.68 11.07
N PRO A 79 -8.32 -12.28 11.65
CA PRO A 79 -7.02 -12.87 11.36
C PRO A 79 -6.88 -14.24 12.05
N LEU A 80 -7.80 -15.16 11.74
CA LEU A 80 -7.75 -16.53 12.20
C LEU A 80 -6.67 -17.24 11.38
N PRO A 81 -5.73 -17.96 12.03
CA PRO A 81 -4.61 -18.62 11.35
C PRO A 81 -5.05 -19.77 10.43
N HIS A 82 -6.33 -20.11 10.43
CA HIS A 82 -6.90 -21.23 9.68
C HIS A 82 -8.22 -20.77 9.05
N GLY A 83 -8.20 -20.48 7.75
CA GLY A 83 -9.38 -20.02 7.02
C GLY A 83 -9.13 -19.96 5.52
N THR A 84 -10.04 -20.55 4.73
CA THR A 84 -9.96 -20.56 3.27
C THR A 84 -9.98 -19.15 2.69
N ILE A 85 -10.72 -18.22 3.31
CA ILE A 85 -10.79 -16.81 2.89
C ILE A 85 -9.44 -16.13 3.10
N ASN A 86 -8.87 -16.16 4.32
CA ASN A 86 -7.51 -15.70 4.58
C ASN A 86 -6.49 -16.29 3.59
N GLN A 87 -6.51 -17.61 3.35
CA GLN A 87 -5.62 -18.24 2.38
C GLN A 87 -5.79 -17.71 0.95
N LEU A 88 -7.03 -17.58 0.46
CA LEU A 88 -7.33 -17.02 -0.86
C LEU A 88 -6.85 -15.57 -0.98
N ILE A 89 -7.03 -14.77 0.06
CA ILE A 89 -6.58 -13.39 0.10
C ILE A 89 -5.05 -13.33 0.09
N THR A 90 -4.39 -14.11 0.96
CA THR A 90 -2.94 -14.12 1.08
C THR A 90 -2.25 -14.64 -0.18
N VAL A 91 -2.76 -15.69 -0.80
CA VAL A 91 -2.15 -16.30 -2.00
C VAL A 91 -2.55 -15.55 -3.28
N GLY A 92 -3.78 -15.04 -3.35
CA GLY A 92 -4.31 -14.39 -4.55
C GLY A 92 -4.25 -12.86 -4.49
N LEU A 93 -5.00 -12.25 -3.58
CA LEU A 93 -5.24 -10.80 -3.60
C LEU A 93 -4.03 -9.98 -3.15
N ILE A 94 -3.23 -10.44 -2.20
CA ILE A 94 -2.03 -9.71 -1.74
C ILE A 94 -1.02 -9.52 -2.87
N PRO A 95 -0.60 -10.55 -3.63
CA PRO A 95 0.26 -10.36 -4.80
C PRO A 95 -0.31 -9.39 -5.83
N LEU A 96 -1.62 -9.47 -6.10
CA LEU A 96 -2.28 -8.56 -7.04
C LEU A 96 -2.28 -7.11 -6.53
N ALA A 97 -2.52 -6.90 -5.24
CA ALA A 97 -2.45 -5.58 -4.61
C ALA A 97 -1.02 -5.02 -4.65
N LEU A 98 0.00 -5.85 -4.39
CA LEU A 98 1.40 -5.43 -4.52
C LEU A 98 1.73 -5.04 -5.97
N LEU A 99 1.35 -5.87 -6.96
CA LEU A 99 1.52 -5.51 -8.37
C LEU A 99 0.79 -4.21 -8.71
N ALA A 100 -0.44 -4.02 -8.21
CA ALA A 100 -1.20 -2.80 -8.41
C ALA A 100 -0.50 -1.57 -7.80
N GLN A 101 0.17 -1.68 -6.64
CA GLN A 101 0.92 -0.57 -6.06
C GLN A 101 2.07 -0.11 -6.98
N ALA A 102 2.83 -1.05 -7.54
CA ALA A 102 3.95 -0.74 -8.44
C ALA A 102 3.46 -0.28 -9.83
N TRP A 103 2.45 -0.96 -10.36
CA TRP A 103 1.99 -0.75 -11.73
C TRP A 103 0.96 0.36 -11.87
N GLY A 104 0.22 0.72 -10.83
CA GLY A 104 -0.74 1.82 -10.86
C GLY A 104 -0.09 3.13 -11.31
N PRO A 105 0.96 3.61 -10.62
CA PRO A 105 1.70 4.80 -11.04
C PRO A 105 2.34 4.64 -12.43
N LEU A 106 2.84 3.44 -12.76
CA LEU A 106 3.41 3.15 -14.07
C LEU A 106 2.38 3.28 -15.20
N PHE A 107 1.21 2.65 -15.08
CA PHE A 107 0.14 2.75 -16.08
C PHE A 107 -0.50 4.14 -16.08
N GLY A 108 -0.71 4.76 -14.92
CA GLY A 108 -1.22 6.12 -14.83
C GLY A 108 -0.34 7.13 -15.57
N SER A 109 0.97 6.94 -15.56
CA SER A 109 1.87 7.83 -16.28
C SER A 109 1.66 7.83 -17.81
N THR A 110 0.97 6.82 -18.37
CA THR A 110 0.66 6.73 -19.82
C THR A 110 -0.30 7.78 -20.30
N PHE A 111 -1.07 8.40 -19.39
CA PHE A 111 -1.87 9.56 -19.72
C PHE A 111 -0.99 10.78 -20.04
N VAL A 112 0.13 10.97 -19.32
CA VAL A 112 0.99 12.15 -19.50
C VAL A 112 2.04 11.97 -20.59
N VAL A 113 2.66 10.79 -20.66
CA VAL A 113 3.71 10.51 -21.65
C VAL A 113 3.38 9.22 -22.42
N PRO A 114 3.29 9.26 -23.76
CA PRO A 114 3.04 8.07 -24.57
C PRO A 114 4.13 7.01 -24.37
N LEU A 115 3.73 5.73 -24.34
CA LEU A 115 4.66 4.61 -24.14
C LEU A 115 5.80 4.59 -25.17
N ARG A 116 5.53 4.98 -26.42
CA ARG A 116 6.52 4.99 -27.52
C ARG A 116 7.78 5.79 -27.18
N GLN A 117 7.68 6.85 -26.39
CA GLN A 117 8.80 7.74 -26.05
C GLN A 117 9.66 7.25 -24.87
N ARG A 118 9.21 6.22 -24.15
CA ARG A 118 9.80 5.79 -22.87
C ARG A 118 9.72 4.28 -22.67
N ARG A 119 9.76 3.54 -23.78
CA ARG A 119 9.59 2.07 -23.81
C ARG A 119 10.54 1.40 -22.82
N LEU A 120 11.83 1.70 -22.90
CA LEU A 120 12.84 1.07 -22.06
C LEU A 120 12.60 1.28 -20.55
N PRO A 121 12.55 2.53 -20.02
CA PRO A 121 12.32 2.72 -18.59
C PRO A 121 10.94 2.19 -18.14
N PHE A 122 9.92 2.24 -19.00
CA PHE A 122 8.62 1.65 -18.68
C PHE A 122 8.70 0.13 -18.48
N PHE A 123 9.29 -0.61 -19.43
CA PHE A 123 9.40 -2.06 -19.33
C PHE A 123 10.37 -2.49 -18.21
N LEU A 124 11.44 -1.73 -17.95
CA LEU A 124 12.32 -1.99 -16.82
C LEU A 124 11.57 -1.88 -15.48
N LEU A 125 10.74 -0.85 -15.30
CA LEU A 125 9.92 -0.70 -14.10
C LEU A 125 8.82 -1.76 -13.99
N LEU A 126 8.21 -2.14 -15.12
CA LEU A 126 7.23 -3.22 -15.18
C LEU A 126 7.84 -4.54 -14.68
N VAL A 127 9.00 -4.91 -15.24
CA VAL A 127 9.75 -6.12 -14.88
C VAL A 127 10.26 -6.04 -13.44
N ALA A 128 10.77 -4.88 -13.00
CA ALA A 128 11.22 -4.71 -11.62
C ALA A 128 10.08 -4.94 -10.62
N GLY A 129 8.89 -4.35 -10.85
CA GLY A 129 7.72 -4.57 -10.02
C GLY A 129 7.30 -6.05 -9.97
N LEU A 130 7.29 -6.73 -11.12
CA LEU A 130 6.98 -8.16 -11.21
C LEU A 130 8.00 -9.02 -10.45
N LEU A 131 9.29 -8.81 -10.72
CA LEU A 131 10.38 -9.56 -10.10
C LEU A 131 10.36 -9.41 -8.57
N MET A 132 10.08 -8.21 -8.06
CA MET A 132 9.98 -7.99 -6.62
C MET A 132 8.85 -8.80 -5.99
N VAL A 133 7.65 -8.76 -6.57
CA VAL A 133 6.51 -9.53 -6.04
C VAL A 133 6.78 -11.04 -6.13
N VAL A 134 7.25 -11.53 -7.28
CA VAL A 134 7.56 -12.95 -7.47
C VAL A 134 8.65 -13.42 -6.50
N THR A 135 9.74 -12.66 -6.38
CA THR A 135 10.85 -13.00 -5.47
C THR A 135 10.36 -13.04 -4.02
N ALA A 136 9.56 -12.05 -3.60
CA ALA A 136 9.02 -12.04 -2.25
C ALA A 136 8.07 -13.23 -2.01
N ARG A 137 7.29 -13.66 -3.01
CA ARG A 137 6.46 -14.88 -2.90
C ARG A 137 7.27 -16.17 -2.82
N ILE A 138 8.41 -16.25 -3.51
CA ILE A 138 9.33 -17.40 -3.45
C ILE A 138 10.13 -17.41 -2.14
N ILE A 139 10.47 -16.25 -1.57
CA ILE A 139 11.25 -16.23 -0.33
C ILE A 139 10.37 -16.52 0.88
N TYR A 140 9.19 -15.89 0.97
CA TYR A 140 8.37 -15.94 2.17
C TYR A 140 7.29 -17.04 2.14
N HIS A 141 6.85 -17.48 0.95
CA HIS A 141 5.80 -18.51 0.76
C HIS A 141 4.63 -18.44 1.75
N PRO A 142 4.02 -17.27 2.01
CA PRO A 142 2.98 -17.17 3.02
C PRO A 142 1.71 -17.85 2.53
N THR A 143 1.19 -18.77 3.34
CA THR A 143 -0.10 -19.45 3.09
C THR A 143 -1.26 -18.70 3.73
N HIS A 144 -1.01 -17.96 4.82
CA HIS A 144 -2.00 -17.19 5.56
C HIS A 144 -1.37 -15.91 6.10
N THR A 145 -2.17 -14.87 6.24
CA THR A 145 -1.79 -13.65 6.96
C THR A 145 -2.05 -13.87 8.44
N LEU A 146 -1.06 -13.55 9.27
CA LEU A 146 -1.17 -13.64 10.73
C LEU A 146 -1.17 -12.24 11.33
N VAL A 147 -1.66 -12.14 12.56
CA VAL A 147 -1.52 -10.93 13.35
C VAL A 147 -0.40 -11.08 14.38
N THR A 148 0.48 -10.09 14.43
CA THR A 148 1.66 -10.06 15.28
C THR A 148 1.30 -9.75 16.73
N PRO A 149 2.16 -10.08 17.72
CA PRO A 149 1.88 -9.76 19.13
C PRO A 149 1.58 -8.28 19.42
N GLN A 150 2.07 -7.33 18.61
CA GLN A 150 1.81 -5.91 18.82
C GLN A 150 0.49 -5.41 18.26
N GLY A 151 -0.14 -6.08 17.29
CA GLY A 151 -1.21 -5.37 16.58
C GLY A 151 -1.42 -5.71 15.13
N HIS A 152 -0.38 -6.18 14.46
CA HIS A 152 -0.23 -5.82 13.06
C HIS A 152 -0.45 -6.99 12.12
N LEU A 153 -0.93 -6.72 10.90
CA LEU A 153 -0.97 -7.74 9.86
C LEU A 153 0.46 -8.05 9.41
N ASN A 154 0.82 -9.33 9.49
CA ASN A 154 2.00 -9.88 8.86
C ASN A 154 1.58 -10.86 7.78
N TRP A 155 1.53 -10.37 6.55
CA TRP A 155 1.28 -11.18 5.35
C TRP A 155 2.56 -11.76 4.74
N TRP A 156 3.70 -11.62 5.41
CA TRP A 156 5.00 -12.17 5.03
C TRP A 156 5.38 -13.43 5.82
N SER A 157 4.47 -13.93 6.65
CA SER A 157 4.75 -14.93 7.67
C SER A 157 5.07 -16.32 7.09
N PRO A 158 6.03 -17.04 7.70
CA PRO A 158 5.75 -18.45 7.98
C PRO A 158 5.15 -18.71 9.36
N GLN A 159 5.60 -18.07 10.46
CA GLN A 159 4.92 -18.09 11.79
C GLN A 159 5.39 -16.95 12.76
N ASN A 160 5.91 -15.83 12.23
CA ASN A 160 6.50 -14.63 12.91
C ASN A 160 7.90 -14.81 13.58
N PRO A 161 8.94 -14.00 13.30
CA PRO A 161 9.00 -12.80 12.43
C PRO A 161 9.59 -13.10 11.03
N PRO A 162 9.53 -12.14 10.10
CA PRO A 162 10.83 -11.65 9.65
C PRO A 162 10.96 -10.15 9.85
N VAL A 163 12.15 -9.76 10.29
CA VAL A 163 12.69 -8.44 9.97
C VAL A 163 12.86 -8.45 8.47
N PHE A 164 11.96 -7.79 7.74
CA PHE A 164 12.19 -7.49 6.33
C PHE A 164 13.57 -6.86 6.23
N LEU A 165 14.40 -7.30 5.28
CA LEU A 165 15.64 -6.58 5.05
C LEU A 165 15.24 -5.17 4.63
N SER A 166 15.67 -4.16 5.39
CA SER A 166 15.28 -2.75 5.20
C SER A 166 15.46 -2.28 3.75
N TRP A 167 16.46 -2.83 3.06
CA TRP A 167 16.71 -2.56 1.65
C TRP A 167 15.57 -3.02 0.72
N ALA A 168 14.88 -4.14 1.02
CA ALA A 168 13.81 -4.66 0.17
C ALA A 168 12.59 -3.75 0.22
N PHE A 169 12.32 -3.20 1.39
CA PHE A 169 11.27 -2.22 1.60
C PHE A 169 11.62 -0.86 0.96
N GLY A 170 12.86 -0.42 1.10
CA GLY A 170 13.37 0.75 0.39
C GLY A 170 13.28 0.59 -1.13
N LEU A 171 13.68 -0.56 -1.66
CA LEU A 171 13.58 -0.88 -3.09
C LEU A 171 12.13 -0.86 -3.58
N TRP A 172 11.19 -1.35 -2.78
CA TRP A 172 9.77 -1.33 -3.11
C TRP A 172 9.23 0.10 -3.21
N ALA A 173 9.60 0.94 -2.24
CA ALA A 173 9.29 2.37 -2.27
C ALA A 173 9.91 3.07 -3.49
N VAL A 174 11.13 2.70 -3.90
CA VAL A 174 11.73 3.19 -5.17
C VAL A 174 10.85 2.79 -6.36
N VAL A 175 10.46 1.53 -6.49
CA VAL A 175 9.67 1.05 -7.64
C VAL A 175 8.33 1.80 -7.73
N ILE A 176 7.63 1.97 -6.62
CA ILE A 176 6.35 2.71 -6.57
C ILE A 176 6.55 4.20 -6.87
N GLY A 177 7.61 4.81 -6.32
CA GLY A 177 7.88 6.24 -6.44
C GLY A 177 8.46 6.67 -7.78
N THR A 178 9.20 5.79 -8.47
CA THR A 178 9.96 6.14 -9.68
C THR A 178 9.07 6.71 -10.80
N PRO A 179 7.88 6.17 -11.11
CA PRO A 179 6.99 6.79 -12.09
C PRO A 179 6.67 8.26 -11.81
N PHE A 180 6.51 8.65 -10.54
CA PHE A 180 6.32 10.05 -10.16
C PHE A 180 7.59 10.88 -10.37
N LEU A 181 8.74 10.37 -9.94
CA LEU A 181 10.01 11.10 -10.08
C LEU A 181 10.36 11.36 -11.54
N LEU A 182 10.06 10.41 -12.43
CA LEU A 182 10.35 10.54 -13.85
C LEU A 182 9.35 11.42 -14.59
N TRP A 183 8.04 11.22 -14.35
CA TRP A 183 6.99 11.71 -15.25
C TRP A 183 5.97 12.64 -14.62
N TRP A 184 5.94 12.77 -13.28
CA TRP A 184 5.09 13.77 -12.64
C TRP A 184 5.79 15.13 -12.60
N ARG A 185 5.05 16.17 -12.97
CA ARG A 185 5.53 17.56 -12.98
C ARG A 185 4.47 18.49 -12.39
N PRO A 186 4.86 19.53 -11.64
CA PRO A 186 6.24 19.92 -11.30
C PRO A 186 6.93 18.93 -10.34
N PHE A 187 8.27 18.84 -10.45
CA PHE A 187 9.06 17.81 -9.77
C PHE A 187 8.97 17.85 -8.23
N TRP A 188 8.81 19.04 -7.65
CA TRP A 188 8.69 19.19 -6.19
C TRP A 188 7.45 18.47 -5.63
N GLN A 189 6.37 18.34 -6.41
CA GLN A 189 5.19 17.56 -6.01
C GLN A 189 5.52 16.06 -5.96
N SER A 190 6.30 15.57 -6.93
CA SER A 190 6.80 14.19 -6.91
C SER A 190 7.65 13.92 -5.68
N LEU A 191 8.55 14.84 -5.34
CA LEU A 191 9.38 14.74 -4.13
C LEU A 191 8.52 14.68 -2.87
N LEU A 192 7.47 15.49 -2.78
CA LEU A 192 6.57 15.47 -1.63
C LEU A 192 5.82 14.14 -1.51
N ILE A 193 5.21 13.64 -2.59
CA ILE A 193 4.48 12.35 -2.60
C ILE A 193 5.43 11.20 -2.20
N VAL A 194 6.60 11.14 -2.84
CA VAL A 194 7.55 10.05 -2.62
C VAL A 194 8.16 10.15 -1.21
N SER A 195 8.59 11.32 -0.77
CA SER A 195 9.17 11.49 0.57
C SER A 195 8.17 11.20 1.70
N TRP A 196 6.88 11.51 1.52
CA TRP A 196 5.83 11.13 2.47
C TRP A 196 5.68 9.60 2.59
N GLY A 197 5.68 8.89 1.45
CA GLY A 197 5.67 7.44 1.44
C GLY A 197 6.89 6.85 2.15
N TRP A 198 8.08 7.38 1.86
CA TRP A 198 9.34 6.99 2.51
C TRP A 198 9.36 7.27 4.01
N PHE A 199 8.78 8.39 4.45
CA PHE A 199 8.68 8.73 5.85
C PHE A 199 7.86 7.68 6.61
N TRP A 200 6.63 7.40 6.17
CA TRP A 200 5.76 6.41 6.84
C TRP A 200 6.27 4.98 6.73
N ALA A 201 6.94 4.67 5.61
CA ALA A 201 7.73 3.47 5.47
C ALA A 201 8.78 3.36 6.59
N THR A 202 9.61 4.37 6.77
CA THR A 202 10.68 4.36 7.78
C THR A 202 10.10 4.27 9.20
N VAL A 203 9.05 5.04 9.49
CA VAL A 203 8.35 5.01 10.78
C VAL A 203 7.77 3.62 11.07
N SER A 204 7.13 3.00 10.07
CA SER A 204 6.63 1.63 10.14
C SER A 204 7.73 0.64 10.51
N PHE A 205 8.87 0.71 9.80
CA PHE A 205 9.99 -0.19 10.03
C PHE A 205 10.60 -0.02 11.43
N LEU A 206 10.71 1.21 11.93
CA LEU A 206 11.33 1.50 13.23
C LEU A 206 10.43 1.21 14.44
N LEU A 207 9.10 1.35 14.29
CA LEU A 207 8.17 1.33 15.42
C LEU A 207 7.31 0.07 15.53
N THR A 208 7.36 -0.83 14.55
CA THR A 208 6.48 -2.02 14.53
C THR A 208 7.27 -3.33 14.48
N ASP A 209 6.70 -4.38 15.07
CA ASP A 209 7.31 -5.70 15.19
C ASP A 209 7.45 -6.49 13.88
N SER A 210 6.76 -6.10 12.81
CA SER A 210 6.83 -6.77 11.51
C SER A 210 7.10 -5.83 10.33
N GLY A 211 7.51 -4.58 10.58
CA GLY A 211 7.50 -3.56 9.54
C GLY A 211 6.09 -3.35 8.96
N ALA A 212 5.09 -3.40 9.84
CA ALA A 212 3.69 -3.26 9.51
C ALA A 212 3.41 -1.90 8.89
N SER A 213 2.97 -1.88 7.63
CA SER A 213 2.88 -0.63 6.90
C SER A 213 1.76 0.25 7.45
N TYR A 214 2.10 1.49 7.83
CA TYR A 214 1.13 2.57 8.05
C TYR A 214 0.55 3.10 6.71
N TRP A 215 0.14 2.17 5.84
CA TRP A 215 -0.17 2.45 4.44
C TRP A 215 -1.40 3.34 4.27
N CYS A 216 -2.35 3.23 5.19
CA CYS A 216 -3.48 4.13 5.40
C CYS A 216 -3.12 5.63 5.33
N PHE A 217 -2.01 6.06 5.96
CA PHE A 217 -1.60 7.46 6.05
C PHE A 217 -0.98 7.90 4.75
N PHE A 218 -0.27 6.99 4.08
CA PHE A 218 0.22 7.23 2.73
C PHE A 218 -0.94 7.44 1.76
N VAL A 219 -1.92 6.53 1.71
CA VAL A 219 -3.04 6.64 0.77
C VAL A 219 -3.97 7.81 1.10
N SER A 220 -4.23 8.08 2.39
CA SER A 220 -5.08 9.21 2.81
C SER A 220 -4.44 10.55 2.49
N PHE A 221 -3.15 10.71 2.80
CA PHE A 221 -2.41 11.90 2.39
C PHE A 221 -2.41 12.05 0.88
N TYR A 222 -2.12 10.97 0.15
CA TYR A 222 -2.03 11.05 -1.29
C TYR A 222 -3.38 11.44 -1.91
N ALA A 223 -4.48 10.85 -1.45
CA ALA A 223 -5.84 11.21 -1.84
C ALA A 223 -6.16 12.69 -1.56
N VAL A 224 -5.88 13.18 -0.35
CA VAL A 224 -6.09 14.59 0.00
C VAL A 224 -5.25 15.50 -0.88
N PHE A 225 -3.97 15.17 -1.07
CA PHE A 225 -3.05 15.94 -1.90
C PHE A 225 -3.56 16.08 -3.34
N VAL A 226 -3.93 14.97 -3.99
CA VAL A 226 -4.41 15.01 -5.38
C VAL A 226 -5.80 15.62 -5.51
N PHE A 227 -6.65 15.51 -4.48
CA PHE A 227 -7.94 16.16 -4.44
C PHE A 227 -7.79 17.69 -4.37
N ILE A 228 -6.95 18.18 -3.46
CA ILE A 228 -6.63 19.62 -3.37
C ILE A 228 -6.02 20.11 -4.68
N TYR A 229 -5.08 19.36 -5.25
CA TYR A 229 -4.48 19.69 -6.54
C TYR A 229 -5.55 19.86 -7.63
N ALA A 230 -6.50 18.92 -7.75
CA ALA A 230 -7.57 19.01 -8.73
C ALA A 230 -8.48 20.24 -8.51
N VAL A 231 -8.84 20.55 -7.26
CA VAL A 231 -9.68 21.71 -6.93
C VAL A 231 -8.96 23.04 -7.23
N MET A 232 -7.64 23.09 -7.07
CA MET A 232 -6.85 24.27 -7.44
C MET A 232 -6.72 24.42 -8.95
N ASP A 233 -6.51 23.32 -9.67
CA ASP A 233 -6.33 23.31 -11.12
C ASP A 233 -7.62 23.71 -11.86
N THR A 234 -8.79 23.26 -11.37
CA THR A 234 -10.10 23.69 -11.92
C THR A 234 -10.31 25.19 -11.78
N LYS A 235 -10.02 25.77 -10.61
CA LYS A 235 -10.17 27.22 -10.37
C LYS A 235 -9.27 28.05 -11.28
N LEU A 236 -8.03 27.61 -11.52
CA LEU A 236 -7.11 28.31 -12.42
C LEU A 236 -7.60 28.26 -13.88
N SER A 237 -8.18 27.14 -14.29
CA SER A 237 -8.73 26.97 -15.64
C SER A 237 -9.95 27.88 -15.87
N GLU A 238 -10.78 28.11 -14.85
CA GLU A 238 -11.91 29.05 -14.91
C GLU A 238 -11.49 30.52 -14.99
N GLN A 239 -10.36 30.89 -14.37
CA GLN A 239 -9.85 32.27 -14.37
C GLN A 239 -9.19 32.68 -15.69
N HIS A 240 -8.73 31.71 -16.48
CA HIS A 240 -8.08 31.94 -17.77
C HIS A 240 -8.64 30.99 -18.84
N PRO A 241 -9.90 31.20 -19.27
CA PRO A 241 -10.46 30.41 -20.36
C PRO A 241 -9.58 30.61 -21.60
N LEU A 242 -9.06 29.52 -22.15
CA LEU A 242 -8.37 29.56 -23.43
C LEU A 242 -9.37 30.07 -24.50
N PRO A 243 -8.96 31.02 -25.35
CA PRO A 243 -9.81 31.59 -26.39
C PRO A 243 -10.27 30.57 -27.43
#